data_AF-A0A2U9QXI6-F1
#
_entry.id   AF-A0A2U9QXI6-F1
#
_cell.length_a   1.000
_cell.length_b   1.000
_cell.length_c   1.000
_cell.angle_alpha   90.00
_cell.angle_beta   90.00
_cell.angle_gamma   90.00
#
_symmetry.space_group_name_H-M   'P 1'
#
loop_
_entity.id
_entity.type
_entity.pdbx_description
1 polymer ?
#
loop_
_entity_poly.entity_id
_entity_poly.type
_entity_poly.pdbx_seq_one_letter_code
_entity_poly.pdbx_strand_id
1 'polypeptide(L)'
;MNWDAVYFYYFVIHTPITLLMDSTFVIPHEYQLSIQRKLSEFHIKQNQDFIAIEKPLWIQIFVVWELIFQLPFFIYGIMDYFKNNKTGYSVHSWPMFLLYGFNAGFTSLVCLIYILSEGPTHGLSTGSLINLFSLYVPTTLLPFYMMYDFYHRIGKLLKEDKPKVL
;
A
#
# COMPACT_ATOMS: atom_id res chain seq x y z
N MET A 1 -4.47 11.74 19.00
CA MET A 1 -5.36 11.40 17.88
C MET A 1 -5.11 9.94 17.54
N ASN A 2 -6.14 9.09 17.56
CA ASN A 2 -5.95 7.68 17.26
C ASN A 2 -5.88 7.49 15.73
N TRP A 3 -4.71 7.15 15.19
CA TRP A 3 -4.51 6.89 13.76
C TRP A 3 -5.07 5.55 13.30
N ASP A 4 -5.51 4.69 14.23
CA ASP A 4 -5.97 3.34 13.92
C ASP A 4 -7.16 3.33 12.94
N ALA A 5 -8.08 4.31 13.06
CA ALA A 5 -9.18 4.46 12.12
C ALA A 5 -8.69 4.79 10.70
N VAL A 6 -7.65 5.63 10.57
CA VAL A 6 -7.06 6.00 9.28
C VAL A 6 -6.44 4.78 8.61
N TYR A 7 -5.68 3.99 9.37
CA TYR A 7 -5.11 2.73 8.87
C TYR A 7 -6.20 1.72 8.48
N PHE A 8 -7.29 1.66 9.24
CA PHE A 8 -8.42 0.80 8.92
C PHE A 8 -9.05 1.18 7.58
N TYR A 9 -9.41 2.45 7.38
CA TYR A 9 -9.98 2.90 6.10
C TYR A 9 -8.99 2.72 4.95
N TYR A 10 -7.70 2.93 5.20
CA TYR A 10 -6.66 2.66 4.24
C TYR A 10 -6.68 1.19 3.78
N PHE A 11 -6.72 0.22 4.70
CA PHE A 11 -6.81 -1.20 4.35
C PHE A 11 -8.12 -1.56 3.63
N VAL A 12 -9.25 -1.00 4.06
CA VAL A 12 -10.56 -1.22 3.43
C VAL A 12 -10.57 -0.72 1.99
N ILE A 13 -9.95 0.42 1.71
CA ILE A 13 -9.88 1.02 0.37
C ILE A 13 -8.84 0.28 -0.50
N HIS A 14 -7.69 -0.09 0.07
CA HIS A 14 -6.64 -0.76 -0.70
C HIS A 14 -7.01 -2.18 -1.09
N THR A 15 -7.73 -2.92 -0.24
CA THR A 15 -8.16 -4.30 -0.54
C THR A 15 -8.84 -4.45 -1.93
N PRO A 16 -9.90 -3.69 -2.27
CA PRO A 16 -10.51 -3.77 -3.60
C PRO A 16 -9.62 -3.18 -4.70
N ILE A 17 -8.79 -2.17 -4.42
CA ILE A 17 -7.85 -1.62 -5.41
C ILE A 17 -6.83 -2.70 -5.80
N THR A 18 -6.20 -3.36 -4.84
CA THR A 18 -5.25 -4.44 -5.07
C THR A 18 -5.88 -5.59 -5.86
N LEU A 19 -7.10 -6.00 -5.50
CA LEU A 19 -7.80 -7.10 -6.17
C LEU A 19 -8.27 -6.74 -7.58
N LEU A 20 -8.75 -5.52 -7.81
CA LEU A 20 -9.40 -5.14 -9.07
C LEU A 20 -8.48 -4.39 -10.03
N MET A 21 -7.47 -3.69 -9.53
CA MET A 21 -6.56 -2.85 -10.30
C MET A 21 -5.15 -3.44 -10.28
N ASP A 22 -4.53 -3.62 -9.12
CA ASP A 22 -3.10 -3.99 -9.09
C ASP A 22 -2.87 -5.43 -9.57
N SER A 23 -3.79 -6.35 -9.30
CA SER A 23 -3.71 -7.71 -9.85
C SER A 23 -3.64 -7.76 -11.40
N THR A 24 -4.10 -6.73 -12.10
CA THR A 24 -4.03 -6.65 -13.58
C THR A 24 -2.61 -6.51 -14.13
N PHE A 25 -1.63 -6.20 -13.28
CA PHE A 25 -0.22 -6.20 -13.66
C PHE A 25 0.32 -7.62 -13.88
N VAL A 26 -0.24 -8.62 -13.19
CA VAL A 26 0.24 -10.02 -13.22
C VAL A 26 -0.74 -10.96 -13.90
N ILE A 27 -2.03 -10.61 -13.97
CA ILE A 27 -3.05 -11.39 -14.66
C ILE A 27 -3.03 -11.01 -16.16
N PRO A 28 -2.79 -11.97 -17.09
CA PRO A 28 -2.87 -11.71 -18.52
C PRO A 28 -4.26 -11.21 -18.94
N HIS A 29 -4.30 -10.35 -19.96
CA HIS A 29 -5.49 -9.62 -20.36
C HIS A 29 -6.70 -10.53 -20.72
N GLU A 30 -6.43 -11.75 -21.20
CA GLU A 30 -7.46 -12.74 -21.56
C GLU A 30 -8.20 -13.28 -20.33
N TYR A 31 -7.54 -13.31 -19.18
CA TYR A 31 -8.08 -13.82 -17.92
C TYR A 31 -8.62 -12.72 -17.00
N GLN A 32 -8.49 -11.45 -17.38
CA GLN A 32 -9.01 -10.33 -16.61
C GLN A 32 -10.54 -10.24 -16.71
N LEU A 33 -11.17 -9.94 -15.58
CA LEU A 33 -12.61 -9.64 -15.54
C LEU A 33 -12.91 -8.35 -16.30
N SER A 34 -14.14 -8.24 -16.80
CA SER A 34 -14.59 -7.05 -17.53
C SER A 34 -14.47 -5.75 -16.71
N ILE A 35 -14.71 -5.83 -15.40
CA ILE A 35 -14.56 -4.69 -14.48
C ILE A 35 -13.09 -4.30 -14.30
N GLN A 36 -12.18 -5.27 -14.21
CA GLN A 36 -10.74 -5.01 -14.06
C GLN A 36 -10.18 -4.28 -15.28
N ARG A 37 -10.53 -4.75 -16.49
CA ARG A 37 -10.14 -4.11 -17.75
C ARG A 37 -10.63 -2.66 -17.82
N LYS A 38 -11.92 -2.43 -17.54
CA LYS A 38 -12.51 -1.08 -17.55
C LYS A 38 -11.83 -0.13 -16.57
N LEU A 39 -11.55 -0.59 -15.34
CA LEU A 39 -10.89 0.21 -14.33
C LEU A 39 -9.43 0.50 -14.69
N SER A 40 -8.69 -0.50 -15.18
CA SER A 40 -7.31 -0.33 -15.64
C SER A 40 -7.23 0.63 -16.82
N GLU A 41 -8.08 0.49 -17.83
CA GLU A 41 -8.14 1.39 -19.00
C GLU A 41 -8.51 2.81 -18.57
N PHE A 42 -9.48 2.96 -17.67
CA PHE A 42 -9.85 4.26 -17.12
C PHE A 42 -8.68 4.91 -16.38
N HIS A 43 -8.00 4.17 -15.51
CA HIS A 43 -6.84 4.65 -14.75
C HIS A 43 -5.70 5.08 -15.66
N ILE A 44 -5.33 4.24 -16.62
CA ILE A 44 -4.27 4.55 -17.60
C ILE A 44 -4.62 5.82 -18.39
N LYS A 45 -5.86 5.91 -18.88
CA LYS A 45 -6.30 7.07 -19.68
C LYS A 45 -6.35 8.36 -18.86
N GLN A 46 -6.81 8.28 -17.63
CA GLN A 46 -6.98 9.45 -16.76
C GLN A 46 -5.64 9.97 -16.22
N ASN A 47 -4.72 9.07 -15.89
CA ASN A 47 -3.51 9.41 -15.15
C ASN A 47 -2.23 9.31 -15.98
N GLN A 48 -2.33 8.85 -17.24
CA GLN A 48 -1.17 8.57 -18.11
C GLN A 48 -0.15 7.66 -17.41
N ASP A 49 -0.65 6.67 -16.66
CA ASP A 49 0.18 5.78 -15.87
C ASP A 49 0.95 4.81 -16.79
N PHE A 50 2.16 5.21 -17.18
CA PHE A 50 3.04 4.42 -18.04
C PHE A 50 3.50 3.11 -17.39
N ILE A 51 3.56 3.06 -16.05
CA ILE A 51 3.91 1.85 -15.32
C ILE A 51 2.82 0.78 -15.54
N ALA A 52 1.55 1.19 -15.49
CA ALA A 52 0.41 0.32 -15.76
C ALA A 52 0.31 -0.12 -17.23
N ILE A 53 0.88 0.64 -18.16
CA ILE A 53 0.96 0.28 -19.58
C ILE A 53 2.06 -0.76 -19.81
N GLU A 54 3.28 -0.47 -19.38
CA GLU A 54 4.46 -1.28 -19.71
C GLU A 54 4.59 -2.54 -18.86
N LYS A 55 4.07 -2.49 -17.62
CA LYS A 55 4.10 -3.59 -16.65
C LYS A 55 5.48 -4.25 -16.56
N PRO A 56 6.54 -3.50 -16.23
CA PRO A 56 7.89 -4.05 -16.20
C PRO A 56 8.00 -5.17 -15.15
N LEU A 57 8.90 -6.13 -15.38
CA LEU A 57 9.01 -7.35 -14.57
C LEU A 57 9.16 -7.06 -13.06
N TRP A 58 9.89 -6.02 -12.68
CA TRP A 58 10.09 -5.65 -11.28
C TRP A 58 8.78 -5.20 -10.61
N ILE A 59 7.89 -4.50 -11.33
CA ILE A 59 6.54 -4.16 -10.84
C ILE A 59 5.71 -5.41 -10.69
N GLN A 60 5.74 -6.31 -11.69
CA GLN A 60 5.00 -7.57 -11.59
C GLN A 60 5.43 -8.36 -10.35
N ILE A 61 6.72 -8.40 -10.04
CA ILE A 61 7.24 -9.02 -8.81
C ILE A 61 6.69 -8.32 -7.56
N PHE A 62 6.67 -6.97 -7.52
CA PHE A 62 6.09 -6.23 -6.39
C PHE A 62 4.60 -6.50 -6.22
N VAL A 63 3.83 -6.57 -7.30
CA VAL A 63 2.40 -6.91 -7.27
C VAL A 63 2.18 -8.35 -6.81
N VAL A 64 3.02 -9.31 -7.23
CA VAL A 64 2.96 -10.67 -6.67
C VAL A 64 3.16 -10.63 -5.16
N TRP A 65 4.17 -9.89 -4.68
CA TRP A 65 4.39 -9.68 -3.25
C TRP A 65 3.20 -9.01 -2.56
N GLU A 66 2.62 -8.00 -3.18
CA GLU A 66 1.41 -7.35 -2.68
C GLU A 66 0.28 -8.36 -2.50
N LEU A 67 0.00 -9.20 -3.50
CA LEU A 67 -1.07 -10.19 -3.45
C LEU A 67 -0.84 -11.31 -2.42
N ILE A 68 0.39 -11.79 -2.26
CA ILE A 68 0.70 -12.91 -1.34
C ILE A 68 1.01 -12.47 0.08
N PHE A 69 1.44 -11.21 0.29
CA PHE A 69 1.95 -10.73 1.57
C PHE A 69 1.16 -9.54 2.11
N GLN A 70 0.99 -8.48 1.30
CA GLN A 70 0.31 -7.26 1.76
C GLN A 70 -1.21 -7.46 1.87
N LEU A 71 -1.83 -8.11 0.89
CA LEU A 71 -3.27 -8.36 0.86
C LEU A 71 -3.77 -9.19 2.04
N PRO A 72 -3.13 -10.30 2.45
CA PRO A 72 -3.47 -10.98 3.69
C PRO A 72 -3.40 -10.07 4.93
N PHE A 73 -2.44 -9.15 4.98
CA PHE A 73 -2.32 -8.20 6.09
C PHE A 73 -3.42 -7.14 6.08
N PHE A 74 -3.91 -6.71 4.90
CA PHE A 74 -5.09 -5.84 4.80
C PHE A 74 -6.31 -6.52 5.40
N ILE A 75 -6.58 -7.76 4.98
CA ILE A 75 -7.72 -8.54 5.44
C ILE A 75 -7.61 -8.77 6.95
N TYR A 76 -6.44 -9.18 7.44
CA TYR A 76 -6.21 -9.38 8.86
C TYR A 76 -6.41 -8.09 9.66
N GLY A 77 -5.86 -6.96 9.20
CA GLY A 77 -6.02 -5.67 9.86
C GLY A 77 -7.48 -5.23 9.95
N ILE A 78 -8.24 -5.39 8.88
CA ILE A 78 -9.69 -5.13 8.88
C ILE A 78 -10.39 -5.99 9.95
N MET A 79 -10.12 -7.31 9.95
CA MET A 79 -10.72 -8.24 10.90
C MET A 79 -10.34 -7.94 12.35
N ASP A 80 -9.07 -7.65 12.63
CA ASP A 80 -8.58 -7.32 13.97
C ASP A 80 -9.23 -6.03 14.50
N TYR A 81 -9.36 -5.01 13.67
CA TYR A 81 -10.02 -3.76 14.05
C TYR A 81 -11.50 -3.98 14.42
N PHE A 82 -12.22 -4.82 13.66
CA PHE A 82 -13.59 -5.19 14.00
C PHE A 82 -13.70 -5.99 15.31
N LYS A 83 -12.78 -6.94 15.53
CA LYS A 83 -12.73 -7.75 16.77
C LYS A 83 -12.48 -6.90 18.01
N ASN A 84 -11.74 -5.79 17.87
CA ASN A 84 -11.45 -4.85 18.95
C ASN A 84 -12.49 -3.70 19.05
N ASN A 85 -13.74 -3.97 18.67
CA ASN A 85 -14.85 -3.00 18.73
C ASN A 85 -14.57 -1.67 18.02
N LYS A 86 -13.69 -1.66 17.00
CA LYS A 86 -13.28 -0.46 16.25
C LYS A 86 -12.64 0.63 17.12
N THR A 87 -12.03 0.23 18.24
CA THR A 87 -11.37 1.17 19.17
C THR A 87 -9.87 1.28 18.92
N GLY A 88 -9.26 0.26 18.31
CA GLY A 88 -7.86 0.20 17.96
C GLY A 88 -7.46 -1.20 17.51
N TYR A 89 -6.17 -1.40 17.27
CA TYR A 89 -5.61 -2.71 16.90
C TYR A 89 -5.09 -3.49 18.11
N SER A 90 -5.22 -4.81 18.06
CA SER A 90 -4.65 -5.71 19.05
C SER A 90 -3.13 -5.57 19.10
N VAL A 91 -2.56 -5.65 20.30
CA VAL A 91 -1.10 -5.60 20.52
C VAL A 91 -0.36 -6.69 19.74
N HIS A 92 -1.02 -7.83 19.52
CA HIS A 92 -0.46 -8.96 18.76
C HIS A 92 -0.29 -8.64 17.26
N SER A 93 -1.05 -7.66 16.75
CA SER A 93 -1.01 -7.25 15.34
C SER A 93 0.12 -6.26 15.04
N TRP A 94 0.69 -5.60 16.06
CA TRP A 94 1.64 -4.50 15.87
C TRP A 94 2.92 -4.89 15.11
N PRO A 95 3.57 -6.03 15.38
CA PRO A 95 4.75 -6.44 14.61
C PRO A 95 4.45 -6.66 13.12
N MET A 96 3.24 -7.14 12.81
CA MET A 96 2.78 -7.33 11.44
C MET A 96 2.64 -5.98 10.73
N PHE A 97 2.03 -4.98 11.37
CA PHE A 97 1.88 -3.64 10.78
C PHE A 97 3.20 -2.89 10.61
N LEU A 98 4.18 -3.12 11.49
CA LEU A 98 5.53 -2.63 11.32
C LEU A 98 6.17 -3.19 10.03
N LEU A 99 6.13 -4.51 9.86
CA LEU A 99 6.70 -5.19 8.70
C LEU A 99 5.96 -4.81 7.41
N TYR A 100 4.63 -4.77 7.47
CA TYR A 100 3.76 -4.28 6.41
C TYR A 100 4.15 -2.87 5.97
N GLY A 101 4.22 -1.94 6.93
CA GLY A 101 4.45 -0.53 6.65
C GLY A 101 5.78 -0.28 5.97
N PHE A 102 6.82 -1.02 6.36
CA PHE A 102 8.11 -1.00 5.66
C PHE A 102 7.97 -1.54 4.23
N ASN A 103 7.40 -2.73 4.06
CA ASN A 103 7.33 -3.39 2.76
C ASN A 103 6.51 -2.57 1.75
N ALA A 104 5.29 -2.18 2.10
CA ALA A 104 4.42 -1.39 1.24
C ALA A 104 4.95 0.03 1.00
N GLY A 105 5.51 0.67 2.03
CA GLY A 105 6.15 1.97 1.88
C GLY A 105 7.33 1.92 0.91
N PHE A 106 8.17 0.87 1.00
CA PHE A 106 9.32 0.70 0.14
C PHE A 106 8.94 0.40 -1.31
N THR A 107 8.03 -0.54 -1.57
CA THR A 107 7.60 -0.85 -2.95
C THR A 107 6.98 0.38 -3.62
N SER A 108 6.13 1.12 -2.91
CA SER A 108 5.51 2.35 -3.42
C SER A 108 6.54 3.48 -3.61
N LEU A 109 7.55 3.58 -2.75
CA LEU A 109 8.65 4.54 -2.91
C LEU A 109 9.45 4.28 -4.19
N VAL A 110 9.72 3.00 -4.52
CA VAL A 110 10.40 2.66 -5.78
C VAL A 110 9.56 3.11 -6.98
N CYS A 111 8.24 2.88 -6.96
CA CYS A 111 7.34 3.38 -8.01
C CYS A 111 7.38 4.91 -8.10
N LEU A 112 7.34 5.61 -6.96
CA LEU A 112 7.36 7.07 -6.90
C LEU A 112 8.68 7.66 -7.44
N ILE A 113 9.81 7.06 -7.12
CA ILE A 113 11.12 7.44 -7.68
C ILE A 113 11.15 7.19 -9.19
N TYR A 114 10.63 6.04 -9.65
CA TYR A 114 10.57 5.69 -11.07
C TYR A 114 9.67 6.66 -11.85
N ILE A 115 8.53 7.07 -11.30
CA ILE A 115 7.67 8.11 -11.89
C ILE A 115 8.44 9.42 -12.06
N LEU A 116 9.18 9.85 -11.04
CA LEU A 116 9.96 11.09 -11.10
C LEU A 116 11.11 11.02 -12.10
N SER A 117 11.78 9.87 -12.22
CA SER A 117 12.95 9.72 -13.09
C SER A 117 12.56 9.51 -14.55
N GLU A 118 11.57 8.63 -14.80
CA GLU A 118 11.20 8.19 -16.15
C GLU A 118 9.94 8.87 -16.70
N GLY A 119 9.17 9.57 -15.88
CA GLY A 119 7.96 10.25 -16.34
C GLY A 119 8.17 11.13 -17.59
N PRO A 120 9.19 12.01 -17.62
CA PRO A 120 9.47 12.84 -18.80
C PRO A 120 9.87 12.04 -20.04
N THR A 121 10.62 10.94 -19.88
CA THR A 121 11.06 10.09 -21.01
C THR A 121 9.88 9.34 -21.63
N HIS A 122 8.82 9.10 -20.85
CA HIS A 122 7.55 8.52 -21.28
C HIS A 122 6.50 9.56 -21.72
N GLY A 123 6.92 10.81 -21.93
CA GLY A 123 6.08 11.87 -22.49
C GLY A 123 5.10 12.51 -21.51
N LEU A 124 5.29 12.34 -20.20
CA LEU A 124 4.49 13.06 -19.21
C LEU A 124 4.81 14.56 -19.23
N SER A 125 3.75 15.37 -19.39
CA SER A 125 3.83 16.79 -19.09
C SER A 125 4.06 17.01 -17.59
N THR A 126 4.55 18.19 -17.20
CA THR A 126 4.71 18.54 -15.77
C THR A 126 3.40 18.37 -14.98
N GLY A 127 2.26 18.71 -15.58
CA GLY A 127 0.95 18.56 -14.93
C GLY A 127 0.57 17.09 -14.75
N SER A 128 0.76 16.27 -15.78
CA SER A 128 0.49 14.82 -15.73
C SER A 128 1.40 14.10 -14.74
N LEU A 129 2.68 14.51 -14.69
CA LEU A 129 3.66 14.01 -13.74
C LEU A 129 3.23 14.30 -12.29
N ILE A 130 2.84 15.55 -11.99
CA ILE A 130 2.36 15.93 -10.65
C ILE A 130 1.08 15.16 -10.29
N ASN A 131 0.16 14.99 -11.24
CA ASN A 131 -1.06 14.22 -11.03
C ASN A 131 -0.75 12.76 -10.66
N LEU A 132 0.06 12.08 -11.47
CA LEU A 132 0.45 10.69 -11.23
C LEU A 132 1.23 10.55 -9.91
N PHE A 133 2.21 11.42 -9.68
CA PHE A 133 2.98 11.47 -8.43
C PHE A 133 2.08 11.60 -7.20
N SER A 134 1.07 12.49 -7.26
CA SER A 134 0.16 12.73 -6.14
C SER A 134 -0.71 11.52 -5.80
N LEU A 135 -0.92 10.58 -6.72
CA LEU A 135 -1.62 9.32 -6.45
C LEU A 135 -0.76 8.35 -5.65
N TYR A 136 0.55 8.29 -5.92
CA TYR A 136 1.49 7.37 -5.26
C TYR A 136 2.03 7.91 -3.93
N VAL A 137 1.96 9.22 -3.69
CA VAL A 137 2.43 9.83 -2.43
C VAL A 137 1.67 9.29 -1.21
N PRO A 138 0.32 9.27 -1.16
CA PRO A 138 -0.42 8.74 -0.01
C PRO A 138 -0.12 7.26 0.24
N THR A 139 -0.01 6.46 -0.83
CA THR A 139 0.27 5.01 -0.75
C THR A 139 1.73 4.72 -0.33
N THR A 140 2.60 5.72 -0.37
CA THR A 140 3.98 5.64 0.15
C THR A 140 4.09 6.15 1.58
N LEU A 141 3.58 7.35 1.85
CA LEU A 141 3.74 8.02 3.13
C LEU A 141 2.95 7.35 4.26
N LEU A 142 1.73 6.88 3.97
CA LEU A 142 0.87 6.31 5.00
C LEU A 142 1.42 4.97 5.53
N PRO A 143 1.91 4.03 4.69
CA PRO A 143 2.61 2.84 5.18
C PRO A 143 3.88 3.14 5.97
N PHE A 144 4.71 4.10 5.55
CA PHE A 144 5.89 4.48 6.34
C PHE A 144 5.51 5.12 7.68
N TYR A 145 4.45 5.92 7.71
CA TYR A 145 3.93 6.46 8.97
C TYR A 145 3.41 5.34 9.88
N MET A 146 2.70 4.35 9.31
CA MET A 146 2.25 3.16 10.02
C MET A 146 3.43 2.39 10.62
N MET A 147 4.50 2.17 9.85
CA MET A 147 5.75 1.55 10.33
C MET A 147 6.32 2.32 11.54
N TYR A 148 6.43 3.64 11.42
CA TYR A 148 6.92 4.51 12.49
C TYR A 148 6.05 4.44 13.75
N ASP A 149 4.73 4.54 13.61
CA ASP A 149 3.78 4.48 14.73
C ASP A 149 3.88 3.15 15.48
N PHE A 150 3.79 2.02 14.78
CA PHE A 150 3.88 0.71 15.43
C PHE A 150 5.26 0.40 15.99
N TYR A 151 6.35 0.90 15.40
CA TYR A 151 7.69 0.86 16.00
C TYR A 151 7.68 1.52 17.39
N HIS A 152 7.11 2.71 17.51
CA HIS A 152 7.03 3.44 18.77
C HIS A 152 6.12 2.76 19.79
N ARG A 153 4.98 2.22 19.37
CA ARG A 153 4.06 1.49 20.26
C ARG A 153 4.72 0.23 20.84
N ILE A 154 5.39 -0.57 19.99
CA ILE A 154 6.16 -1.74 20.43
C ILE A 154 7.29 -1.32 21.38
N GLY A 155 8.06 -0.29 21.02
CA GLY A 155 9.14 0.22 21.85
C GLY A 155 8.69 0.71 23.22
N LYS A 156 7.49 1.29 23.32
CA LYS A 156 6.88 1.69 24.60
C LYS A 156 6.49 0.48 25.44
N LEU A 157 5.80 -0.51 24.84
CA LEU A 157 5.42 -1.75 25.50
C LEU A 157 6.63 -2.48 26.11
N LEU A 158 7.71 -2.61 25.33
CA LEU A 158 8.95 -3.26 25.78
C LEU A 158 9.68 -2.50 26.89
N LYS A 159 9.44 -1.19 27.05
CA LYS A 159 10.00 -0.41 28.17
C LYS A 159 9.19 -0.57 29.45
N GLU A 160 7.87 -0.65 29.33
CA GLU A 160 6.95 -0.85 30.45
C GLU A 160 7.06 -2.26 31.04
N ASP A 161 7.39 -3.25 30.22
CA ASP A 161 7.56 -4.65 30.62
C ASP A 161 8.94 -4.96 31.25
N LYS A 162 9.88 -3.99 31.27
CA LYS A 162 11.15 -4.18 31.98
C LYS A 162 10.89 -4.20 33.50
N PRO A 163 11.29 -5.26 34.24
CA PRO A 163 11.25 -5.21 35.69
C PRO A 163 12.09 -4.02 36.15
N LYS A 164 11.53 -3.18 37.02
CA LYS A 164 12.30 -2.15 37.72
C LYS A 164 13.37 -2.89 38.51
N VAL A 165 14.60 -2.88 38.02
CA VAL A 165 15.75 -3.33 38.80
C VAL A 165 15.83 -2.38 39.99
N LEU A 166 15.51 -2.91 41.17
CA LEU A 166 15.58 -2.24 42.47
C LEU A 166 17.03 -1.87 42.80
#